data_AF-A0A2V6U662-F1
#
_entry.id   AF-A0A2V6U662-F1
#
_cell.length_a   1.000
_cell.length_b   1.000
_cell.length_c   1.000
_cell.angle_alpha   90.00
_cell.angle_beta   90.00
_cell.angle_gamma   90.00
#
_symmetry.space_group_name_H-M   'P 1'
#
loop_
_entity.id
_entity.type
_entity.pdbx_description
1 polymer ?
#
loop_
_entity_poly.entity_id
_entity_poly.type
_entity_poly.pdbx_seq_one_letter_code
_entity_poly.pdbx_strand_id
1 'polypeptide(L)' 'MRRRLRLAAAKRDLTVRQYILEAIEERLREDLGDESEGMLALTAKADPVLAALWDNPRDSQYDRV' A
#
# COMPACT_ATOMS: atom_id res chain seq x y z
N MET A 1 -1.66 -2.54 22.00
CA MET A 1 -1.12 -2.33 20.64
C MET A 1 -0.11 -1.17 20.54
N ARG A 2 -0.48 0.07 20.91
CA ARG A 2 0.40 1.26 20.81
C ARG A 2 1.81 1.11 21.40
N ARG A 3 1.96 0.42 22.54
CA ARG A 3 3.28 0.17 23.17
C ARG A 3 4.17 -0.75 22.34
N ARG A 4 3.61 -1.83 21.77
CA ARG A 4 4.35 -2.77 20.92
C ARG A 4 4.81 -2.10 19.63
N LEU A 5 3.95 -1.25 19.07
CA LEU A 5 4.24 -0.52 17.84
C LEU A 5 5.35 0.53 18.03
N ARG A 6 5.34 1.27 19.14
CA ARG A 6 6.46 2.16 19.51
C ARG A 6 7.78 1.42 19.73
N LEU A 7 7.72 0.26 20.40
CA LEU A 7 8.92 -0.56 20.61
C LEU A 7 9.48 -1.08 19.28
N ALA A 8 8.62 -1.51 18.36
CA ALA A 8 9.04 -1.98 17.05
C ALA A 8 9.64 -0.86 16.19
N ALA A 9 9.02 0.32 16.19
CA ALA A 9 9.54 1.51 15.53
C ALA A 9 10.91 1.93 16.11
N ALA A 10 11.01 2.00 17.44
CA ALA A 10 12.27 2.34 18.12
C ALA A 10 13.39 1.31 17.85
N LYS A 11 13.06 0.01 17.76
CA LYS A 11 14.03 -1.04 17.43
C LYS A 11 14.64 -0.86 16.02
N ARG A 12 13.90 -0.24 15.10
CA ARG A 12 14.36 0.06 13.73
C ARG A 12 14.86 1.50 13.56
N ASP A 13 14.93 2.28 14.64
CA ASP A 13 15.28 3.70 14.62
C ASP A 13 14.36 4.55 13.72
N LEU A 14 13.07 4.18 13.68
CA LEU A 14 12.05 4.84 12.89
C LEU A 14 11.04 5.57 13.78
N THR A 15 10.46 6.65 13.24
CA THR A 15 9.22 7.16 13.81
C THR A 15 8.10 6.13 13.66
N VAL A 16 7.09 6.23 14.53
CA VAL A 16 5.90 5.37 14.45
C VAL A 16 5.23 5.44 13.08
N ARG A 17 5.19 6.63 12.45
CA ARG A 17 4.61 6.81 11.11
C ARG A 17 5.39 6.03 10.05
N GLN A 18 6.71 6.19 10.01
CA GLN A 18 7.58 5.49 9.05
C GLN A 18 7.47 3.99 9.21
N TYR A 19 7.55 3.50 10.45
CA TYR A 19 7.42 2.07 10.72
C TYR A 19 6.10 1.48 10.23
N ILE A 20 4.99 2.20 10.38
CA ILE A 20 3.68 1.75 9.86
C ILE A 20 3.68 1.73 8.33
N LEU A 21 4.15 2.79 7.68
CA LEU A 21 4.17 2.88 6.22
C LEU A 21 5.02 1.76 5.61
N GLU A 22 6.24 1.58 6.10
CA GLU A 22 7.14 0.51 5.62
C GLU A 22 6.55 -0.88 5.85
N ALA A 23 5.95 -1.14 7.01
CA ALA A 23 5.33 -2.43 7.30
C ALA A 23 4.12 -2.72 6.40
N ILE A 24 3.36 -1.68 6.02
CA ILE A 24 2.26 -1.80 5.08
C ILE A 24 2.80 -2.04 3.67
N GLU A 25 3.82 -1.30 3.21
CA GLU A 25 4.44 -1.53 1.90
C GLU A 25 5.04 -2.92 1.77
N GLU A 26 5.76 -3.39 2.79
CA GLU A 26 6.34 -4.74 2.82
C GLU A 26 5.24 -5.80 2.74
N ARG A 27 4.16 -5.63 3.51
CA ARG A 27 3.00 -6.52 3.46
C ARG A 27 2.29 -6.48 2.09
N LEU A 28 2.10 -5.30 1.51
CA LEU A 28 1.49 -5.15 0.20
C LEU A 28 2.33 -5.82 -0.89
N ARG A 29 3.66 -5.74 -0.81
CA ARG A 29 4.57 -6.44 -1.73
C ARG A 29 4.47 -7.95 -1.59
N GLU A 30 4.36 -8.46 -0.37
CA GLU A 30 4.13 -9.89 -0.10
C GLU A 30 2.76 -10.34 -0.63
N ASP A 31 1.72 -9.55 -0.41
CA ASP A 31 0.32 -9.90 -0.73
C ASP A 31 0.03 -9.77 -2.24
N LEU A 32 0.63 -8.79 -2.93
CA LEU A 32 0.43 -8.52 -4.36
C LEU A 32 1.50 -9.14 -5.27
N GLY A 33 2.61 -9.60 -4.70
CA GLY A 33 3.80 -10.07 -5.44
C GLY A 33 4.58 -8.94 -6.13
N ASP A 34 5.78 -9.26 -6.63
CA ASP A 34 6.60 -8.33 -7.44
C ASP A 34 5.94 -7.96 -8.79
N GLU A 35 4.85 -8.63 -9.17
CA GLU A 35 4.07 -8.37 -10.39
C GLU A 35 3.02 -7.26 -10.22
N SER A 36 3.16 -6.34 -9.26
CA SER A 36 2.18 -5.27 -9.06
C SER A 36 1.89 -4.44 -10.34
N GLU A 37 2.88 -4.21 -11.22
CA GLU A 37 2.65 -3.65 -12.56
C GLU A 37 1.94 -4.61 -13.52
N GLY A 38 2.30 -5.90 -13.49
CA GLY A 38 1.69 -6.93 -14.35
C GLY A 38 0.24 -7.25 -13.98
N MET A 39 -0.08 -7.24 -12.70
CA MET A 39 -1.40 -7.57 -12.17
C MET A 39 -2.38 -6.40 -12.31
N LEU A 40 -1.93 -5.14 -12.14
CA LEU A 40 -2.71 -3.95 -12.52
C LEU A 40 -2.95 -3.88 -14.04
N ALA A 41 -1.95 -4.25 -14.85
CA ALA A 41 -2.12 -4.36 -16.30
C ALA A 41 -3.09 -5.49 -16.69
N LEU A 42 -3.11 -6.59 -15.93
CA LEU A 42 -4.04 -7.70 -16.11
C LEU A 42 -5.46 -7.33 -15.66
N THR A 43 -5.67 -6.63 -14.55
CA THR A 43 -7.01 -6.17 -14.15
C THR A 43 -7.56 -5.12 -15.10
N ALA A 44 -6.73 -4.20 -15.60
CA ALA A 44 -7.13 -3.23 -16.62
C ALA A 44 -7.46 -3.88 -17.98
N LYS A 45 -6.77 -4.95 -18.37
CA LYS A 45 -7.09 -5.74 -19.58
C LYS A 45 -8.23 -6.74 -19.37
N ALA A 46 -8.39 -7.28 -18.17
CA ALA A 46 -9.35 -8.34 -17.87
C ALA A 46 -10.75 -7.79 -17.55
N ASP A 47 -10.84 -6.57 -17.00
CA ASP A 47 -12.12 -5.92 -16.75
C ASP A 47 -12.03 -4.37 -16.83
N PRO A 48 -12.45 -3.76 -17.95
CA PRO A 48 -12.39 -2.31 -18.13
C PRO A 48 -13.33 -1.54 -17.17
N VAL A 49 -14.35 -2.20 -16.60
CA VAL A 49 -15.25 -1.56 -15.62
C VAL A 49 -14.55 -1.39 -14.28
N LEU A 50 -13.78 -2.40 -13.86
CA LEU A 50 -12.99 -2.31 -12.63
C LEU A 50 -11.85 -1.30 -12.75
N ALA A 51 -11.25 -1.16 -13.94
CA ALA A 51 -10.25 -0.12 -14.19
C ALA A 51 -10.81 1.30 -13.96
N ALA A 52 -12.00 1.58 -14.48
CA ALA A 52 -12.66 2.88 -14.31
C ALA A 52 -13.09 3.16 -12.86
N LEU A 53 -13.38 2.12 -12.08
CA LEU A 53 -13.68 2.25 -10.65
C LEU A 53 -12.42 2.47 -9.81
N TRP A 54 -11.29 1.92 -10.22
CA TRP A 54 -9.99 2.12 -9.57
C TRP A 54 -9.41 3.51 -9.88
N ASP A 55 -9.63 4.01 -11.09
CA ASP A 55 -9.24 5.36 -11.54
C ASP A 55 -10.24 6.43 -11.06
N ASN A 56 -10.69 6.29 -9.80
CA ASN A 56 -11.70 7.15 -9.20
C ASN A 56 -11.06 8.48 -8.75
N PRO A 57 -11.49 9.62 -9.31
CA PRO A 57 -10.90 10.93 -8.98
C PRO A 57 -11.02 11.31 -7.50
N ARG A 58 -11.96 10.71 -6.75
CA ARG A 58 -12.07 10.94 -5.30
C ARG A 58 -10.93 10.29 -4.53
N ASP A 59 -10.39 9.19 -5.02
CA ASP A 59 -9.35 8.44 -4.34
C ASP A 59 -7.97 9.13 -4.50
N SER A 60 -7.80 9.95 -5.54
CA SER A 60 -6.64 10.85 -5.71
C SER A 60 -6.44 11.88 -4.59
N GLN A 61 -7.45 12.07 -3.74
CA GLN A 61 -7.33 12.90 -2.53
C GLN A 61 -6.45 12.23 -1.46
N TYR A 62 -6.27 10.91 -1.53
CA TYR A 62 -5.41 10.14 -0.64
C TYR A 62 -3.98 9.95 -1.17
N ASP A 63 -3.71 10.26 -2.44
CA ASP A 63 -2.36 10.15 -3.05
C ASP A 63 -1.39 11.25 -2.58
N ARG A 64 -1.89 12.35 -2.00
CA ARG A 64 -1.10 13.54 -1.65
C ARG A 64 -0.52 13.55 -0.23
N VAL A 65 -0.29 12.39 0.39
CA VAL A 65 0.13 12.28 1.81
C VAL A 65 1.58 11.82 1.98
#